data_AF-A0A1H9IUK7-F1
#
_entry.id   AF-A0A1H9IUK7-F1
#
_cell.length_a   1.000
_cell.length_b   1.000
_cell.length_c   1.000
_cell.angle_alpha   90.00
_cell.angle_beta   90.00
_cell.angle_gamma   90.00
#
_symmetry.space_group_name_H-M   'P 1'
#
loop_
_entity.id
_entity.type
_entity.pdbx_description
1 polymer ?
#
loop_
_entity_poly.entity_id
_entity_poly.type
_entity_poly.pdbx_seq_one_letter_code
_entity_poly.pdbx_strand_id
1 'polypeptide(L)' 'MADLFFYYYFLPLLFSLLWFINLVQLLEKLKKDRDIKNQKILGSLWSIGFTFSVLLSISLLF' A
#
# COMPACT_ATOMS: atom_id res chain seq x y z
N MET A 1 24.51 1.50 5.17
CA MET A 1 23.83 2.81 5.25
C MET A 1 23.08 3.11 3.95
N ALA A 2 23.74 3.09 2.79
CA ALA A 2 23.09 3.30 1.49
C ALA A 2 21.97 2.27 1.21
N ASP A 3 22.17 0.99 1.54
CA ASP A 3 21.18 -0.07 1.28
C ASP A 3 19.88 0.12 2.07
N LEU A 4 19.97 0.59 3.32
CA LEU A 4 18.81 0.91 4.15
C LEU A 4 18.01 2.06 3.52
N PHE A 5 18.71 3.08 3.01
CA PHE A 5 18.11 4.27 2.42
C PHE A 5 17.29 3.93 1.16
N PHE A 6 17.83 3.07 0.29
CA PHE A 6 17.11 2.57 -0.88
C PHE A 6 15.86 1.77 -0.50
N TYR A 7 15.96 0.89 0.50
CA TYR A 7 14.81 0.09 0.96
C TYR A 7 13.66 0.96 1.49
N TYR A 8 13.97 1.97 2.29
CA TYR A 8 12.94 2.85 2.84
C TYR A 8 12.30 3.73 1.77
N TYR A 9 13.06 4.19 0.78
CA TYR A 9 12.49 4.97 -0.32
C TYR A 9 11.59 4.12 -1.25
N PHE A 10 11.89 2.83 -1.41
CA PHE A 10 11.10 1.92 -2.24
C PHE A 10 9.84 1.38 -1.56
N LEU A 11 9.80 1.37 -0.22
CA LEU A 11 8.68 0.83 0.56
C LEU A 11 7.35 1.55 0.28
N PRO A 12 7.27 2.90 0.30
CA PRO A 12 6.07 3.63 -0.08
C PRO A 12 5.61 3.32 -1.50
N LEU A 13 6.57 3.16 -2.42
CA LEU A 13 6.28 2.87 -3.81
C LEU A 13 5.63 1.48 -3.94
N LEU A 14 6.17 0.48 -3.23
CA LEU A 14 5.60 -0.87 -3.15
C LEU A 14 4.18 -0.86 -2.57
N PHE A 15 3.96 -0.20 -1.42
CA PHE A 15 2.63 -0.15 -0.81
C PHE A 15 1.62 0.60 -1.67
N SER A 16 2.02 1.62 -2.42
CA SER A 16 1.13 2.33 -3.35
C SER A 16 0.69 1.42 -4.51
N LEU A 17 1.60 0.60 -5.06
CA LEU A 17 1.28 -0.37 -6.11
C LEU A 17 0.32 -1.43 -5.59
N LEU A 18 0.59 -1.99 -4.40
CA LEU A 18 -0.28 -2.98 -3.77
C LEU A 18 -1.68 -2.42 -3.50
N TRP A 19 -1.75 -1.17 -3.01
CA TRP A 19 -3.02 -0.49 -2.78
C TRP A 19 -3.80 -0.28 -4.09
N PHE A 20 -3.12 0.15 -5.16
CA PHE A 20 -3.74 0.36 -6.46
C PHE A 20 -4.26 -0.94 -7.09
N ILE A 21 -3.49 -2.03 -7.02
CA ILE A 21 -3.94 -3.34 -7.50
C ILE A 21 -5.18 -3.82 -6.72
N ASN A 22 -5.18 -3.63 -5.40
CA ASN A 22 -6.34 -3.94 -4.56
C ASN A 22 -7.57 -3.10 -4.95
N LEU A 23 -7.38 -1.83 -5.29
CA LEU A 23 -8.46 -0.97 -5.79
C LEU A 23 -9.03 -1.48 -7.11
N VAL A 24 -8.18 -1.88 -8.07
CA VAL A 24 -8.64 -2.46 -9.35
C VAL A 24 -9.46 -3.73 -9.10
N GLN A 25 -8.97 -4.64 -8.24
CA GLN A 25 -9.71 -5.86 -7.89
C GLN A 25 -11.03 -5.58 -7.17
N LEU A 26 -11.07 -4.55 -6.32
CA LEU A 26 -12.30 -4.09 -5.67
C LEU A 26 -13.33 -3.66 -6.71
N LEU A 27 -12.92 -2.83 -7.68
CA LEU A 27 -13.79 -2.35 -8.75
C LEU A 27 -14.31 -3.50 -9.63
N GLU A 28 -13.45 -4.46 -9.98
CA GLU A 28 -13.87 -5.64 -10.73
C GLU A 28 -14.88 -6.52 -9.97
N LYS A 29 -14.70 -6.67 -8.66
CA LYS A 29 -15.63 -7.43 -7.81
C LYS A 29 -16.96 -6.73 -7.64
N LEU A 30 -16.94 -5.40 -7.45
CA LEU A 30 -18.14 -4.57 -7.41
C LEU A 30 -18.93 -4.70 -8.73
N LYS A 31 -18.27 -4.63 -9.88
CA LYS A 31 -18.90 -4.81 -11.19
C LYS A 31 -19.54 -6.19 -11.38
N LYS A 32 -19.06 -7.20 -10.66
CA LYS A 32 -19.54 -8.60 -10.74
C LYS A 32 -20.48 -8.97 -9.58
N ASP A 33 -20.94 -8.01 -8.77
CA ASP A 33 -21.73 -8.23 -7.55
C ASP A 33 -21.13 -9.30 -6.61
N ARG A 34 -19.79 -9.35 -6.54
CA ARG A 34 -19.07 -10.29 -5.67
C ARG A 34 -18.75 -9.66 -4.33
N ASP A 35 -18.58 -10.49 -3.31
CA ASP A 35 -18.15 -10.04 -1.99
C ASP A 35 -16.81 -9.28 -2.04
N ILE A 36 -16.80 -8.13 -1.40
CA ILE A 36 -15.68 -7.18 -1.32
C ILE A 36 -15.02 -7.14 0.05
N LYS A 37 -15.48 -7.93 1.03
CA LYS A 37 -14.96 -7.93 2.41
C LYS A 37 -13.43 -8.04 2.46
N ASN A 38 -12.85 -8.98 1.70
CA ASN A 38 -11.39 -9.14 1.66
C ASN A 38 -10.67 -7.95 1.06
N GLN A 39 -11.23 -7.31 0.02
CA GLN A 39 -10.61 -6.14 -0.60
C GLN A 39 -10.68 -4.90 0.30
N LYS A 40 -11.72 -4.80 1.14
CA LYS A 40 -11.79 -3.78 2.20
C LYS A 40 -10.68 -3.99 3.23
N ILE A 41 -10.51 -5.20 3.74
CA ILE A 41 -9.48 -5.53 4.74
C ILE A 41 -8.07 -5.30 4.17
N LEU A 42 -7.80 -5.82 2.97
CA LEU A 42 -6.52 -5.64 2.30
C LEU A 42 -6.25 -4.18 1.95
N GLY A 43 -7.26 -3.44 1.49
CA GLY A 43 -7.15 -2.01 1.23
C GLY A 43 -6.75 -1.22 2.48
N SER A 44 -7.38 -1.52 3.62
CA SER A 44 -7.00 -0.94 4.91
C SER A 44 -5.57 -1.30 5.30
N LEU A 45 -5.15 -2.56 5.12
CA LEU A 45 -3.80 -3.02 5.42
C LEU A 45 -2.75 -2.28 4.57
N TRP A 46 -2.99 -2.15 3.27
CA TRP A 46 -2.09 -1.43 2.35
C TRP A 46 -2.06 0.07 2.63
N SER A 47 -3.19 0.68 3.00
CA SER A 47 -3.22 2.09 3.43
C SER A 47 -2.38 2.31 4.69
N ILE A 48 -2.53 1.46 5.71
CA ILE A 48 -1.72 1.53 6.94
C ILE A 48 -0.23 1.36 6.59
N GLY A 49 0.11 0.32 5.83
CA GLY A 49 1.49 0.07 5.39
C GLY A 49 2.09 1.24 4.61
N PHE A 50 1.30 1.84 3.71
CA PHE A 50 1.71 3.04 2.97
C PHE A 50 1.97 4.21 3.92
N THR A 51 1.04 4.55 4.81
CA THR A 51 1.21 5.66 5.76
C THR A 51 2.44 5.45 6.64
N PHE A 52 2.63 4.27 7.21
CA PHE A 52 3.82 3.96 8.02
C PHE A 52 5.10 4.06 7.20
N SER A 53 5.11 3.56 5.97
CA SER A 53 6.29 3.63 5.11
C SER A 53 6.68 5.07 4.76
N VAL A 54 5.70 5.95 4.54
CA VAL A 54 5.93 7.38 4.27
C VAL A 54 6.48 8.07 5.51
N LEU A 55 5.84 7.86 6.68
CA LEU A 55 6.31 8.44 7.94
C LEU A 55 7.74 8.00 8.28
N LEU A 56 8.05 6.72 8.08
CA LEU A 56 9.38 6.17 8.31
C LEU A 56 10.41 6.77 7.34
N SER A 57 10.06 6.86 6.06
CA SER A 57 10.93 7.47 5.03
C SER A 57 11.24 8.94 5.36
N ILE A 58 10.24 9.70 5.79
CA ILE A 58 10.39 11.09 6.21
C ILE A 58 11.28 11.17 7.45
N SER A 59 11.04 10.33 8.46
CA SER A 59 11.81 10.35 9.71
C SER A 59 13.30 10.02 9.54
N LEU A 60 13.69 9.35 8.45
CA LEU A 60 15.08 9.03 8.12
C LEU A 60 15.76 10.10 7.26
N LEU A 61 15.00 11.05 6.72
CA LEU A 61 15.49 12.17 5.92
C LEU A 61 15.86 13.39 6.77
N PHE A 62 15.41 13.45 8.03
CA PHE A 62 15.67 14.50 9.01
C PHE A 62 16.54 13.97 10.16
#